data_AF-X0XXJ0-F1
#
_entry.id   AF-X0XXJ0-F1
#
_cell.length_a   1.000
_cell.length_b   1.000
_cell.length_c   1.000
_cell.angle_alpha   90.00
_cell.angle_beta   90.00
_cell.angle_gamma   90.00
#
_symmetry.space_group_name_H-M   'P 1'
#
loop_
_entity.id
_entity.type
_entity.pdbx_description
1 polymer ?
#
loop_
_entity_poly.entity_id
_entity_poly.type
_entity_poly.pdbx_seq_one_letter_code
_entity_poly.pdbx_strand_id
1 'polypeptide(L)'
;CDTVDLVNEFGSPVFVLSEDQLRRNVRRFQDAFQAGWPDGPLKVLPAAKANWISAAQRNLAVEGCGCDIYSPGELSVALDAGFDPQLISVNGVPKDEQHINRCVRQGVRITIDSLEELDYIEKAASELGRTTQVRLRLKPPVSDFIDHSDFSAEGLVPTDIAAMVYKGGLVFEDVVALGSRILDMENVELVGFHEHHG
;
A
#
# COMPACT_ATOMS: atom_id res chain seq x y z
N CYS A 1 29.86 -6.27 13.40
CA CYS A 1 29.75 -5.36 14.55
C CYS A 1 29.32 -6.21 15.74
N ASP A 2 30.02 -6.09 16.86
CA ASP A 2 29.68 -6.82 18.09
C ASP A 2 28.47 -6.14 18.76
N THR A 3 27.48 -6.91 19.19
CA THR A 3 26.26 -6.34 19.80
C THR A 3 26.49 -5.79 21.21
N VAL A 4 27.52 -6.27 21.92
CA VAL A 4 27.93 -5.74 23.23
C VAL A 4 28.55 -4.36 23.07
N ASP A 5 29.39 -4.16 22.05
CA ASP A 5 29.98 -2.85 21.75
C ASP A 5 28.89 -1.80 21.45
N LEU A 6 27.87 -2.17 20.67
CA LEU A 6 26.73 -1.29 20.39
C LEU A 6 25.97 -0.88 21.66
N VAL A 7 25.76 -1.81 22.60
CA VAL A 7 25.10 -1.48 23.88
C VAL A 7 25.98 -0.57 24.74
N ASN A 8 27.30 -0.81 24.75
CA ASN A 8 28.24 0.04 25.49
C ASN A 8 28.30 1.46 24.92
N GLU A 9 28.19 1.61 23.59
CA GLU A 9 28.23 2.90 22.91
C GLU A 9 26.89 3.67 23.00
N PHE A 10 25.76 3.01 22.73
CA PHE A 10 24.45 3.67 22.58
C PHE A 10 23.49 3.48 23.77
N GLY A 11 23.83 2.62 24.73
CA GLY A 11 22.98 2.26 25.87
C GLY A 11 21.88 1.24 25.52
N SER A 12 21.14 0.79 26.55
CA SER A 12 20.04 -0.18 26.39
C SER A 12 18.73 0.32 27.03
N PRO A 13 17.55 0.02 26.42
CA PRO A 13 17.35 -0.81 25.23
C PRO A 13 17.71 -0.09 23.92
N VAL A 14 18.28 -0.83 22.96
CA VAL A 14 18.65 -0.33 21.62
C VAL A 14 18.10 -1.24 20.52
N PHE A 15 17.52 -0.65 19.48
CA PHE A 15 17.15 -1.35 18.26
C PHE A 15 18.27 -1.22 17.23
N VAL A 16 18.73 -2.35 16.70
CA VAL A 16 19.79 -2.41 15.69
C VAL A 16 19.21 -2.98 14.40
N LEU A 17 19.41 -2.25 13.30
CA LEU A 17 18.96 -2.64 11.97
C LEU A 17 20.17 -2.95 11.08
N SER A 18 20.18 -4.13 10.46
CA SER A 18 21.17 -4.47 9.45
C SER A 18 20.73 -3.97 8.07
N GLU A 19 21.42 -2.96 7.55
CA GLU A 19 21.19 -2.46 6.20
C GLU A 19 21.39 -3.55 5.14
N ASP A 20 22.47 -4.34 5.24
CA ASP A 20 22.75 -5.44 4.31
C ASP A 20 21.65 -6.51 4.32
N GLN A 21 21.05 -6.79 5.49
CA GLN A 21 19.93 -7.71 5.55
C GLN A 21 18.68 -7.13 4.89
N LEU A 22 18.40 -5.83 5.10
CA LEU A 22 17.28 -5.14 4.45
C LEU A 22 17.41 -5.19 2.92
N ARG A 23 18.58 -4.84 2.38
CA ARG A 23 18.86 -4.87 0.94
C ARG A 23 18.79 -6.29 0.38
N ARG A 24 19.34 -7.29 1.07
CA ARG A 24 19.23 -8.71 0.66
C ARG A 24 17.79 -9.20 0.61
N ASN A 25 16.95 -8.79 1.56
CA ASN A 25 15.54 -9.17 1.55
C ASN A 25 14.82 -8.59 0.33
N VAL A 26 15.02 -7.30 0.03
CA VAL A 26 14.44 -6.64 -1.15
C VAL A 26 14.80 -7.39 -2.43
N ARG A 27 16.10 -7.65 -2.65
CA ARG A 27 16.58 -8.34 -3.85
C ARG A 27 16.02 -9.75 -3.95
N ARG A 28 15.96 -10.49 -2.83
CA ARG A 28 15.34 -11.82 -2.79
C ARG A 28 13.87 -11.79 -3.23
N PHE A 29 13.09 -10.81 -2.79
CA PHE A 29 11.70 -10.65 -3.27
C PHE A 29 11.65 -10.31 -4.75
N GLN A 30 12.47 -9.36 -5.21
CA GLN A 30 12.53 -8.97 -6.62
C GLN A 30 12.89 -10.15 -7.53
N ASP A 31 13.98 -10.85 -7.23
CA ASP A 31 14.48 -11.96 -8.05
C ASP A 31 13.47 -13.11 -8.10
N ALA A 32 12.91 -13.50 -6.95
CA ALA A 32 11.99 -14.63 -6.86
C ALA A 32 10.69 -14.39 -7.63
N PHE A 33 10.08 -13.21 -7.47
CA PHE A 33 8.84 -12.91 -8.16
C PHE A 33 9.05 -12.58 -9.64
N GLN A 34 10.16 -11.92 -10.01
CA GLN A 34 10.46 -11.65 -11.42
C GLN A 34 10.68 -12.94 -12.21
N ALA A 35 11.31 -13.96 -11.59
CA ALA A 35 11.46 -15.28 -12.20
C ALA A 35 10.11 -16.00 -12.44
N GLY A 36 9.11 -15.74 -11.60
CA GLY A 36 7.76 -16.29 -11.73
C GLY A 36 6.78 -15.45 -12.57
N TRP A 37 7.17 -14.22 -12.95
CA TRP A 37 6.32 -13.27 -13.68
C TRP A 37 7.06 -12.68 -14.90
N PRO A 38 7.26 -13.48 -15.97
CA PRO A 38 8.04 -13.05 -17.13
C PRO A 38 7.32 -12.02 -18.01
N ASP A 39 5.99 -11.95 -17.94
CA ASP A 39 5.15 -11.22 -18.89
C ASP A 39 4.97 -9.73 -18.55
N GLY A 40 5.52 -9.26 -17.44
CA GLY A 40 5.34 -7.87 -17.04
C GLY A 40 6.35 -7.36 -16.02
N PRO A 41 6.30 -6.06 -15.74
CA PRO A 41 7.18 -5.44 -14.76
C PRO A 41 6.81 -5.88 -13.35
N LEU A 42 7.81 -6.17 -12.53
CA LEU A 42 7.66 -6.39 -11.10
C LEU A 42 8.10 -5.14 -10.31
N LYS A 43 7.33 -4.79 -9.28
CA LYS A 43 7.79 -3.82 -8.28
C LYS A 43 7.47 -4.29 -6.87
N VAL A 44 8.48 -4.21 -6.00
CA VAL A 44 8.32 -4.44 -4.55
C VAL A 44 8.00 -3.10 -3.88
N LEU A 45 6.89 -3.05 -3.15
CA LEU A 45 6.43 -1.90 -2.37
C LEU A 45 6.39 -2.31 -0.89
N PRO A 46 7.47 -2.14 -0.13
CA PRO A 46 7.44 -2.40 1.31
C PRO A 46 6.45 -1.48 2.01
N ALA A 47 5.70 -2.03 2.97
CA ALA A 47 4.72 -1.28 3.74
C ALA A 47 5.40 -0.39 4.79
N ALA A 48 5.22 0.93 4.71
CA ALA A 48 5.83 1.91 5.60
C ALA A 48 5.47 1.66 7.07
N LYS A 49 4.23 1.21 7.34
CA LYS A 49 3.74 0.84 8.69
C LYS A 49 4.59 -0.22 9.41
N ALA A 50 5.36 -1.04 8.67
CA ALA A 50 6.23 -2.04 9.28
C ALA A 50 7.45 -1.40 9.95
N ASN A 51 8.00 -0.33 9.37
CA ASN A 51 9.08 0.46 9.95
C ASN A 51 9.24 1.79 9.19
N TRP A 52 8.91 2.91 9.85
CA TRP A 52 8.89 4.24 9.25
C TRP A 52 10.15 5.06 9.57
N ILE A 53 11.21 4.44 10.09
CA ILE A 53 12.49 5.11 10.34
C ILE A 53 13.07 5.60 9.01
N SER A 54 13.35 6.90 8.92
CA SER A 54 13.78 7.56 7.68
C SER A 54 15.02 6.93 7.05
N ALA A 55 15.98 6.46 7.85
CA ALA A 55 17.17 5.78 7.33
C ALA A 55 16.83 4.45 6.63
N ALA A 56 15.92 3.66 7.19
CA ALA A 56 15.47 2.42 6.57
C ALA A 56 14.68 2.70 5.28
N GLN A 57 13.80 3.70 5.31
CA GLN A 57 13.02 4.13 4.15
C GLN A 57 13.92 4.66 3.01
N ARG A 58 14.96 5.44 3.33
CA ARG A 58 15.95 5.88 2.35
C ARG A 58 16.72 4.72 1.73
N ASN A 59 17.10 3.72 2.52
CA ASN A 59 17.76 2.52 2.00
C ASN A 59 16.86 1.74 1.03
N LEU A 60 15.56 1.63 1.31
CA LEU A 60 14.57 1.03 0.42
C LEU A 60 14.40 1.84 -0.88
N ALA A 61 14.32 3.17 -0.80
CA ALA A 61 14.24 4.04 -1.97
C ALA A 61 15.47 3.89 -2.88
N VAL A 62 16.68 3.81 -2.29
CA VAL A 62 17.93 3.59 -3.04
C VAL A 62 17.98 2.21 -3.72
N GLU A 63 17.35 1.17 -3.15
CA GLU A 63 17.19 -0.13 -3.82
C GLU A 63 16.12 -0.12 -4.95
N GLY A 64 15.50 1.03 -5.24
CA GLY A 64 14.51 1.17 -6.32
C GLY A 64 13.16 0.54 -6.01
N CYS A 65 12.84 0.34 -4.73
CA CYS A 65 11.50 -0.04 -4.27
C CYS A 65 10.48 1.07 -4.53
N GLY A 66 9.20 0.70 -4.61
CA GLY A 66 8.13 1.63 -4.32
C GLY A 66 7.82 1.68 -2.82
N CYS A 67 6.73 2.32 -2.41
CA CYS A 67 6.34 2.43 -1.01
C CYS A 67 4.83 2.24 -0.86
N ASP A 68 4.41 1.31 0.00
CA ASP A 68 3.02 1.16 0.41
C ASP A 68 2.77 2.01 1.67
N ILE A 69 1.87 2.98 1.57
CA ILE A 69 1.55 3.92 2.65
C ILE A 69 0.06 3.84 3.01
N TYR A 70 -0.26 4.24 4.23
CA TYR A 70 -1.61 4.26 4.77
C TYR A 70 -2.04 5.65 5.27
N SER A 71 -1.09 6.53 5.58
CA SER A 71 -1.36 7.79 6.27
C SER A 71 -0.63 9.00 5.68
N PRO A 72 -1.07 10.24 5.99
CA PRO A 72 -0.36 11.46 5.63
C PRO A 72 1.07 11.55 6.21
N GLY A 73 1.31 10.92 7.36
CA GLY A 73 2.63 10.84 7.99
C GLY A 73 3.58 10.00 7.15
N GLU A 74 3.15 8.79 6.78
CA GLU A 74 3.94 7.89 5.92
C GLU A 74 4.18 8.48 4.53
N LEU A 75 3.21 9.21 3.96
CA LEU A 75 3.45 9.95 2.72
C LEU A 75 4.61 10.93 2.86
N SER A 76 4.68 11.65 3.98
CA SER A 76 5.75 12.62 4.23
C SER A 76 7.10 11.92 4.32
N VAL A 77 7.18 10.83 5.08
CA VAL A 77 8.41 10.03 5.21
C VAL A 77 8.84 9.44 3.88
N ALA A 78 7.90 8.94 3.06
CA ALA A 78 8.22 8.37 1.75
C ALA A 78 8.78 9.43 0.79
N LEU A 79 8.18 10.62 0.74
CA LEU A 79 8.69 11.72 -0.08
C LEU A 79 10.08 12.18 0.40
N ASP A 80 10.27 12.34 1.71
CA ASP A 80 11.56 12.77 2.29
C ASP A 80 12.66 11.72 2.12
N ALA A 81 12.30 10.43 2.10
CA ALA A 81 13.22 9.33 1.82
C ALA A 81 13.66 9.26 0.34
N GLY A 82 12.97 9.99 -0.55
CA GLY A 82 13.30 10.08 -1.98
C GLY A 82 12.69 8.97 -2.83
N PHE A 83 11.57 8.37 -2.40
CA PHE A 83 10.81 7.48 -3.27
C PHE A 83 10.24 8.26 -4.47
N ASP A 84 10.22 7.62 -5.64
CA ASP A 84 9.47 8.13 -6.79
C ASP A 84 7.97 8.15 -6.44
N PRO A 85 7.29 9.31 -6.47
CA PRO A 85 5.86 9.39 -6.16
C PRO A 85 4.98 8.44 -6.98
N GLN A 86 5.36 8.13 -8.23
CA GLN A 86 4.61 7.19 -9.09
C GLN A 86 4.70 5.73 -8.62
N LEU A 87 5.68 5.43 -7.76
CA LEU A 87 5.87 4.13 -7.11
C LEU A 87 5.37 4.12 -5.66
N ILE A 88 4.83 5.23 -5.16
CA ILE A 88 4.11 5.28 -3.89
C ILE A 88 2.66 4.89 -4.15
N SER A 89 2.12 4.02 -3.31
CA SER A 89 0.70 3.64 -3.31
C SER A 89 0.09 3.93 -1.96
N VAL A 90 -0.98 4.73 -1.94
CA VAL A 90 -1.81 4.90 -0.73
C VAL A 90 -2.94 3.86 -0.68
N ASN A 91 -3.04 3.16 0.44
CA ASN A 91 -4.00 2.08 0.69
C ASN A 91 -4.73 2.31 2.03
N GLY A 92 -5.80 1.55 2.30
CA GLY A 92 -6.49 1.58 3.60
C GLY A 92 -7.85 2.29 3.60
N VAL A 93 -8.51 2.24 4.77
CA VAL A 93 -9.86 2.78 5.07
C VAL A 93 -10.03 4.22 4.60
N PRO A 94 -11.28 4.67 4.37
CA PRO A 94 -11.60 5.86 3.60
C PRO A 94 -10.65 7.02 3.92
N LYS A 95 -9.85 7.34 2.92
CA LYS A 95 -8.92 8.45 2.94
C LYS A 95 -9.75 9.72 2.90
N ASP A 96 -9.47 10.65 3.81
CA ASP A 96 -10.14 11.94 3.77
C ASP A 96 -9.75 12.74 2.51
N GLU A 97 -10.59 13.72 2.16
CA GLU A 97 -10.40 14.59 0.99
C GLU A 97 -9.02 15.29 1.04
N GLN A 98 -8.55 15.68 2.23
CA GLN A 98 -7.26 16.37 2.38
C GLN A 98 -6.08 15.45 1.99
N HIS A 99 -6.12 14.19 2.42
CA HIS A 99 -5.09 13.22 2.11
C HIS A 99 -5.10 12.84 0.63
N ILE A 100 -6.29 12.63 0.04
CA ILE A 100 -6.46 12.38 -1.39
C ILE A 100 -5.91 13.56 -2.20
N ASN A 101 -6.30 14.79 -1.89
CA ASN A 101 -5.81 16.00 -2.56
C ASN A 101 -4.29 16.09 -2.54
N ARG A 102 -3.66 15.73 -1.41
CA ARG A 102 -2.20 15.70 -1.30
C ARG A 102 -1.60 14.60 -2.17
N CYS A 103 -2.18 13.40 -2.20
CA CYS A 103 -1.70 12.30 -3.04
C CYS A 103 -1.76 12.66 -4.52
N VAL A 104 -2.87 13.23 -4.98
CA VAL A 104 -3.05 13.69 -6.37
C VAL A 104 -2.00 14.75 -6.74
N ARG A 105 -1.79 15.76 -5.90
CA ARG A 105 -0.78 16.82 -6.14
C ARG A 105 0.64 16.27 -6.32
N GLN A 106 0.97 15.20 -5.58
CA GLN A 106 2.27 14.56 -5.61
C GLN A 106 2.41 13.50 -6.71
N GLY A 107 1.33 13.11 -7.38
CA GLY A 107 1.34 12.04 -8.38
C GLY A 107 1.42 10.63 -7.77
N VAL A 108 0.93 10.46 -6.54
CA VAL A 108 0.86 9.18 -5.83
C VAL A 108 -0.29 8.34 -6.37
N ARG A 109 -0.06 7.04 -6.58
CA ARG A 109 -1.13 6.11 -6.98
C ARG A 109 -2.10 5.89 -5.82
N ILE A 110 -3.40 5.96 -6.08
CA ILE A 110 -4.44 5.83 -5.06
C ILE A 110 -5.16 4.49 -5.23
N THR A 111 -5.16 3.66 -4.19
CA THR A 111 -6.04 2.49 -4.14
C THR A 111 -7.36 2.87 -3.48
N ILE A 112 -8.44 2.78 -4.26
CA ILE A 112 -9.80 3.12 -3.84
C ILE A 112 -10.38 2.00 -2.97
N ASP A 113 -10.86 2.37 -1.79
CA ASP A 113 -11.44 1.48 -0.77
C ASP A 113 -12.95 1.74 -0.56
N SER A 114 -13.45 2.93 -0.91
CA SER A 114 -14.87 3.28 -0.83
C SER A 114 -15.36 4.11 -2.02
N LEU A 115 -16.68 4.19 -2.17
CA LEU A 115 -17.35 4.92 -3.25
C LEU A 115 -17.06 6.44 -3.19
N GLU A 116 -16.97 7.03 -1.99
CA GLU A 116 -16.78 8.48 -1.84
C GLU A 116 -15.39 8.95 -2.27
N GLU A 117 -14.36 8.08 -2.17
CA GLU A 117 -12.99 8.45 -2.53
C GLU A 117 -12.87 8.85 -4.01
N LEU A 118 -13.65 8.22 -4.90
CA LEU A 118 -13.61 8.53 -6.33
C LEU A 118 -13.99 9.99 -6.62
N ASP A 119 -14.98 10.53 -5.92
CA ASP A 119 -15.44 11.90 -6.12
C ASP A 119 -14.38 12.92 -5.71
N TYR A 120 -13.66 12.65 -4.61
CA TYR A 120 -12.53 13.48 -4.17
C TYR A 120 -11.37 13.42 -5.16
N ILE A 121 -11.07 12.22 -5.69
CA ILE A 121 -9.98 12.03 -6.67
C ILE A 121 -10.28 12.81 -7.95
N GLU A 122 -11.47 12.62 -8.53
CA GLU A 122 -11.87 13.29 -9.78
C GLU A 122 -11.84 14.81 -9.63
N LYS A 123 -12.42 15.35 -8.54
CA LYS A 123 -12.39 16.77 -8.25
C LYS A 123 -10.95 17.31 -8.19
N ALA A 124 -10.08 16.65 -7.43
CA ALA A 124 -8.69 17.08 -7.28
C ALA A 124 -7.90 16.99 -8.59
N ALA A 125 -8.09 15.91 -9.35
CA ALA A 125 -7.42 15.65 -10.61
C ALA A 125 -7.82 16.70 -11.67
N SER A 126 -9.11 16.99 -11.77
CA SER A 126 -9.68 18.02 -12.64
C SER A 126 -9.25 19.44 -12.25
N GLU A 127 -9.23 19.79 -10.96
CA GLU A 127 -8.74 21.10 -10.48
C GLU A 127 -7.26 21.34 -10.81
N LEU A 128 -6.45 20.27 -10.87
CA LEU A 128 -5.02 20.34 -11.15
C LEU A 128 -4.66 20.13 -12.63
N GLY A 129 -5.63 19.74 -13.46
CA GLY A 129 -5.40 19.38 -14.86
C GLY A 129 -4.41 18.23 -15.02
N ARG A 130 -4.52 17.18 -14.19
CA ARG A 130 -3.61 16.03 -14.18
C ARG A 130 -4.38 14.73 -14.11
N THR A 131 -3.90 13.72 -14.83
CA THR A 131 -4.40 12.35 -14.71
C THR A 131 -3.87 11.68 -13.44
N THR A 132 -4.77 11.13 -12.62
CA THR A 132 -4.43 10.36 -11.42
C THR A 132 -4.57 8.87 -11.68
N GLN A 133 -3.53 8.09 -11.37
CA GLN A 133 -3.59 6.64 -11.45
C GLN A 133 -4.28 6.05 -10.22
N VAL A 134 -5.30 5.23 -10.47
CA VAL A 134 -6.08 4.56 -9.42
C VAL A 134 -6.09 3.05 -9.57
N ARG A 135 -6.26 2.35 -8.44
CA ARG A 135 -6.60 0.93 -8.39
C ARG A 135 -7.87 0.72 -7.58
N LEU A 136 -8.59 -0.36 -7.85
CA LEU A 136 -9.71 -0.76 -7.01
C LEU A 136 -9.25 -1.86 -6.05
N ARG A 137 -9.47 -1.67 -4.74
CA ARG A 137 -9.21 -2.72 -3.75
C ARG A 137 -10.34 -3.73 -3.78
N LEU A 138 -10.03 -4.95 -4.17
CA LEU A 138 -10.98 -6.05 -4.21
C LEU A 138 -11.15 -6.65 -2.82
N LYS A 139 -12.39 -7.01 -2.49
CA LYS A 139 -12.73 -7.89 -1.38
C LYS A 139 -13.44 -9.13 -1.94
N PRO A 140 -12.70 -10.07 -2.55
CA PRO A 140 -13.30 -11.28 -3.09
C PRO A 140 -13.69 -12.24 -1.96
N PRO A 141 -14.78 -13.01 -2.13
CA PRO A 141 -15.11 -14.08 -1.20
C PRO A 141 -14.04 -15.17 -1.27
N VAL A 142 -13.52 -15.59 -0.12
CA VAL A 142 -12.60 -16.72 0.00
C VAL A 142 -13.38 -17.98 0.36
N SER A 143 -14.19 -18.45 -0.58
CA SER A 143 -15.01 -19.67 -0.42
C SER A 143 -14.15 -20.86 -0.02
N ASP A 144 -14.74 -21.80 0.74
CA ASP A 144 -14.11 -23.04 1.23
C ASP A 144 -13.08 -22.88 2.36
N PHE A 145 -12.76 -21.65 2.78
CA PHE A 145 -11.96 -21.40 3.99
C PHE A 145 -12.85 -21.42 5.25
N ILE A 146 -13.26 -22.61 5.65
CA ILE A 146 -14.23 -22.82 6.75
C ILE A 146 -13.60 -22.96 8.15
N ASP A 147 -12.27 -23.02 8.23
CA ASP A 147 -11.57 -23.02 9.51
C ASP A 147 -11.88 -21.74 10.29
N HIS A 148 -12.05 -21.87 11.60
CA HIS A 148 -12.48 -20.76 12.43
C HIS A 148 -11.31 -19.81 12.72
N SER A 149 -11.58 -18.52 12.62
CA SER A 149 -10.66 -17.41 12.84
C SER A 149 -11.20 -16.49 13.94
N ASP A 150 -10.29 -15.89 14.71
CA ASP A 150 -10.57 -14.86 15.71
C ASP A 150 -10.56 -13.43 15.12
N PHE A 151 -10.47 -13.30 13.79
CA PHE A 151 -10.59 -12.01 13.08
C PHE A 151 -12.04 -11.51 12.94
N SER A 152 -12.87 -11.73 13.96
CA SER A 152 -14.19 -11.14 14.10
C SER A 152 -14.39 -10.65 15.53
N ALA A 153 -14.98 -9.46 15.68
CA ALA A 153 -15.32 -8.92 16.99
C ALA A 153 -16.40 -9.76 17.71
N GLU A 154 -17.15 -10.59 16.97
CA GLU A 154 -18.21 -11.44 17.49
C GLU A 154 -17.70 -12.82 17.96
N GLY A 155 -16.39 -13.08 17.88
CA GLY A 155 -15.75 -14.32 18.30
C GLY A 155 -15.28 -15.19 17.12
N LEU A 156 -15.11 -16.48 17.38
CA LEU A 156 -14.62 -17.43 16.38
C LEU A 156 -15.68 -17.66 15.29
N VAL A 157 -15.38 -17.25 14.07
CA VAL A 157 -16.23 -17.47 12.89
C VAL A 157 -15.41 -18.12 11.78
N PRO A 158 -16.05 -18.86 10.85
CA PRO A 158 -15.40 -19.32 9.62
C PRO A 158 -14.60 -18.21 8.92
N THR A 159 -13.43 -18.55 8.37
CA THR A 159 -12.48 -17.57 7.79
C THR A 159 -13.08 -16.82 6.60
N ASP A 160 -13.94 -17.46 5.80
CA ASP A 160 -14.72 -16.82 4.75
C ASP A 160 -15.60 -15.68 5.26
N ILE A 161 -16.25 -15.86 6.42
CA ILE A 161 -17.03 -14.82 7.09
C ILE A 161 -16.10 -13.78 7.70
N ALA A 162 -15.05 -14.20 8.42
CA ALA A 162 -14.11 -13.29 9.04
C ALA A 162 -13.54 -12.30 8.02
N ALA A 163 -13.04 -12.81 6.89
CA ALA A 163 -12.45 -12.01 5.81
C ALA A 163 -13.40 -10.93 5.28
N MET A 164 -14.71 -11.18 5.24
CA MET A 164 -15.71 -10.22 4.78
C MET A 164 -16.01 -9.11 5.81
N VAL A 165 -15.77 -9.38 7.09
CA VAL A 165 -16.06 -8.47 8.21
C VAL A 165 -14.87 -7.56 8.53
N TYR A 166 -13.65 -8.10 8.62
CA TYR A 166 -12.52 -7.32 9.14
C TYR A 166 -11.72 -6.58 8.05
N LYS A 167 -11.75 -7.05 6.80
CA LYS A 167 -10.99 -6.41 5.70
C LYS A 167 -11.80 -5.34 5.00
N GLY A 168 -11.13 -4.21 4.76
CA GLY A 168 -11.56 -3.19 3.80
C GLY A 168 -11.41 -3.67 2.36
N GLY A 169 -12.07 -2.96 1.45
CA GLY A 169 -12.17 -3.30 0.03
C GLY A 169 -13.61 -3.38 -0.46
N LEU A 170 -13.73 -3.30 -1.78
CA LEU A 170 -14.96 -3.20 -2.53
C LEU A 170 -15.51 -4.60 -2.85
N VAL A 171 -16.82 -4.76 -2.67
CA VAL A 171 -17.54 -5.94 -3.17
C VAL A 171 -17.71 -5.84 -4.68
N PHE A 172 -18.07 -6.96 -5.33
CA PHE A 172 -18.12 -7.06 -6.79
C PHE A 172 -19.00 -5.97 -7.43
N GLU A 173 -20.16 -5.69 -6.83
CA GLU A 173 -21.11 -4.68 -7.32
C GLU A 173 -20.49 -3.27 -7.32
N ASP A 174 -19.78 -2.92 -6.25
CA ASP A 174 -19.11 -1.62 -6.12
C ASP A 174 -17.94 -1.49 -7.10
N VAL A 175 -17.21 -2.59 -7.35
CA VAL A 175 -16.11 -2.61 -8.34
C VAL A 175 -16.65 -2.34 -9.75
N VAL A 176 -17.77 -2.97 -10.13
CA VAL A 176 -18.40 -2.74 -11.43
C VAL A 176 -18.92 -1.31 -11.55
N ALA A 177 -19.57 -0.79 -10.50
CA ALA A 177 -20.07 0.57 -10.47
C ALA A 177 -18.92 1.61 -10.59
N LEU A 178 -17.88 1.48 -9.78
CA LEU A 178 -16.73 2.39 -9.80
C LEU A 178 -15.92 2.27 -11.09
N GLY A 179 -15.65 1.04 -11.54
CA GLY A 179 -14.92 0.79 -12.77
C GLY A 179 -15.59 1.45 -13.97
N SER A 180 -16.92 1.32 -14.10
CA SER A 180 -17.68 1.96 -15.18
C SER A 180 -17.55 3.47 -15.14
N ARG A 181 -17.67 4.08 -13.94
CA ARG A 181 -17.50 5.54 -13.76
C ARG A 181 -16.10 6.01 -14.11
N ILE A 182 -15.06 5.29 -13.69
CA ILE A 182 -13.66 5.65 -13.95
C ILE A 182 -13.36 5.63 -15.45
N LEU A 183 -13.91 4.66 -16.19
CA LEU A 183 -13.70 4.57 -17.65
C LEU A 183 -14.30 5.75 -18.42
N ASP A 184 -15.28 6.45 -17.86
CA ASP A 184 -15.89 7.65 -18.43
C ASP A 184 -15.20 8.96 -17.95
N MET A 185 -14.22 8.89 -17.05
CA MET A 185 -13.50 10.05 -16.52
C MET A 185 -12.27 10.41 -17.37
N GLU A 186 -12.03 11.70 -17.56
CA GLU A 186 -10.89 12.20 -18.35
C GLU A 186 -9.58 12.22 -17.52
N ASN A 187 -9.68 12.54 -16.23
CA ASN A 187 -8.53 12.80 -15.36
C ASN A 187 -8.23 11.66 -14.38
N VAL A 188 -8.85 10.49 -14.55
CA VAL A 188 -8.62 9.32 -13.68
C VAL A 188 -8.34 8.10 -14.54
N GLU A 189 -7.22 7.43 -14.28
CA GLU A 189 -6.79 6.24 -15.03
C GLU A 189 -6.83 5.00 -14.15
N LEU A 190 -7.67 4.02 -14.51
CA LEU A 190 -7.66 2.71 -13.85
C LEU A 190 -6.46 1.88 -14.30
N VAL A 191 -5.47 1.71 -13.43
CA VAL A 191 -4.21 0.99 -13.73
C VAL A 191 -4.16 -0.43 -13.16
N GLY A 192 -5.21 -0.88 -12.48
CA GLY A 192 -5.35 -2.27 -12.06
C GLY A 192 -6.13 -2.47 -10.77
N PHE A 193 -5.90 -3.62 -10.15
CA PHE A 193 -6.57 -4.07 -8.94
C PHE A 193 -5.57 -4.23 -7.79
N HIS A 194 -6.08 -4.22 -6.57
CA HIS A 194 -5.31 -4.44 -5.35
C HIS A 194 -6.05 -5.41 -4.44
N GLU A 195 -5.31 -6.27 -3.75
CA GLU A 195 -5.86 -7.22 -2.80
C GLU A 195 -4.89 -7.41 -1.63
N HIS A 196 -5.43 -7.61 -0.43
CA HIS A 196 -4.66 -7.87 0.78
C HIS A 196 -5.46 -8.74 1.76
N HIS A 197 -4.99 -9.97 1.96
CA HIS A 197 -5.70 -11.05 2.68
C HIS A 197 -5.47 -11.10 4.19
N GLY A 198 -4.37 -10.54 4.69
CA GLY A 198 -3.89 -10.78 6.05
C GLY A 198 -2.78 -9.81 6.39
#